data_AF-A0A455UFZ1-F1
#
_entry.id   AF-A0A455UFZ1-F1
#
_cell.length_a   1.000
_cell.length_b   1.000
_cell.length_c   1.000
_cell.angle_alpha   90.00
_cell.angle_beta   90.00
_cell.angle_gamma   90.00
#
_symmetry.space_group_name_H-M   'P 1'
#
loop_
_entity.id
_entity.type
_entity.pdbx_description
1 polymer ?
#
loop_
_entity_poly.entity_id
_entity_poly.type
_entity_poly.pdbx_seq_one_letter_code
_entity_poly.pdbx_strand_id
1 'polypeptide(L)'
;MADPSFQLLLLLSRLELTQEHIRAVDELIPRVEDWDSFTRQASDRFVLPIVHSHLSRRWRDRIPEPYIDVMKHYTLRALQHNLNISAEFKHIVRDVLSPLKIPHLCFKGPSLAYQYYPEPAQRLCRDVDILVTRKDLPKLLQYALKNGYRAHDPKALTASEESVEFAANHQK
;
A
#
# COMPACT_ATOMS: atom_id res chain seq x y z
N MET A 1 -26.10 13.51 -10.38
CA MET A 1 -24.77 14.11 -10.61
C MET A 1 -23.76 13.31 -9.80
N ALA A 2 -22.58 13.03 -10.34
CA ALA A 2 -21.54 12.33 -9.58
C ALA A 2 -21.11 13.20 -8.37
N ASP A 3 -20.92 12.55 -7.22
CA ASP A 3 -20.52 13.17 -5.94
C ASP A 3 -19.25 14.03 -6.12
N PRO A 4 -19.28 15.35 -5.83
CA PRO A 4 -18.11 16.23 -5.93
C PRO A 4 -16.92 15.74 -5.12
N SER A 5 -17.16 15.12 -3.97
CA SER A 5 -16.10 14.58 -3.10
C SER A 5 -15.38 13.42 -3.78
N PHE A 6 -16.13 12.51 -4.39
CA PHE A 6 -15.55 11.42 -5.17
C PHE A 6 -14.81 11.91 -6.43
N GLN A 7 -15.34 12.91 -7.14
CA GLN A 7 -14.66 13.52 -8.28
C GLN A 7 -13.33 14.16 -7.88
N LEU A 8 -13.32 14.92 -6.79
CA LEU A 8 -12.11 15.51 -6.23
C LEU A 8 -11.10 14.42 -5.85
N LEU A 9 -11.57 13.35 -5.21
CA LEU A 9 -10.70 12.24 -4.82
C LEU A 9 -10.04 11.56 -6.01
N LEU A 10 -10.82 11.29 -7.08
CA LEU A 10 -10.29 10.73 -8.32
C LEU A 10 -9.24 11.64 -8.95
N LEU A 11 -9.48 12.95 -9.01
CA LEU A 11 -8.52 13.93 -9.52
C LEU A 11 -7.22 13.90 -8.73
N LEU A 12 -7.31 13.99 -7.40
CA LEU A 12 -6.17 14.04 -6.50
C LEU A 12 -5.47 12.69 -6.28
N SER A 13 -5.98 11.60 -6.84
CA SER A 13 -5.30 10.29 -6.84
C SER A 13 -4.21 10.16 -7.92
N ARG A 14 -4.04 11.18 -8.78
CA ARG A 14 -3.00 11.21 -9.83
C ARG A 14 -1.66 11.63 -9.25
N LEU A 15 -0.57 11.07 -9.78
CA LEU A 15 0.80 11.48 -9.44
C LEU A 15 1.07 12.94 -9.80
N GLU A 16 0.58 13.35 -10.97
CA GLU A 16 0.77 14.70 -11.50
C GLU A 16 -0.57 15.29 -11.94
N LEU A 17 -0.70 16.60 -11.78
CA LEU A 17 -1.89 17.35 -12.16
C LEU A 17 -1.55 18.28 -13.32
N THR A 18 -2.35 18.21 -14.39
CA THR A 18 -2.29 19.19 -15.48
C THR A 18 -2.98 20.48 -15.03
N GLN A 19 -2.82 21.56 -15.79
CA GLN A 19 -3.51 22.81 -15.51
C GLN A 19 -5.04 22.69 -15.59
N GLU A 20 -5.54 21.77 -16.39
CA GLU A 20 -6.98 21.46 -16.43
C GLU A 20 -7.45 20.77 -15.15
N HIS A 21 -6.69 19.78 -14.65
CA HIS A 21 -6.99 19.14 -13.37
C HIS A 21 -6.98 20.15 -12.22
N ILE A 22 -6.00 21.07 -12.20
CA ILE A 22 -5.90 22.12 -11.17
C ILE A 22 -7.15 23.01 -11.16
N ARG A 23 -7.60 23.47 -12.33
CA ARG A 23 -8.85 24.27 -12.43
C ARG A 23 -10.07 23.48 -11.94
N ALA A 24 -10.18 22.20 -12.31
CA ALA A 24 -11.26 21.36 -11.84
C ALA A 24 -11.25 21.16 -10.30
N VAL A 25 -10.07 21.00 -9.71
CA VAL A 25 -9.91 20.95 -8.23
C VAL A 25 -10.37 22.26 -7.59
N ASP A 26 -10.00 23.41 -8.17
CA ASP A 26 -10.37 24.73 -7.65
C ASP A 26 -11.89 24.94 -7.60
N GLU A 27 -12.63 24.37 -8.55
CA GLU A 27 -14.09 24.38 -8.63
C GLU A 27 -14.76 23.35 -7.71
N LEU A 28 -14.09 22.22 -7.45
CA LEU A 28 -14.65 21.12 -6.64
C LEU A 28 -14.47 21.33 -5.13
N ILE A 29 -13.36 21.92 -4.68
CA ILE A 29 -13.08 22.13 -3.24
C ILE A 29 -14.26 22.82 -2.52
N PRO A 30 -14.84 23.93 -3.02
CA PRO A 30 -15.96 24.60 -2.35
C PRO A 30 -17.25 23.76 -2.26
N ARG A 31 -17.33 22.66 -3.02
CA ARG A 31 -18.52 21.79 -3.12
C ARG A 31 -18.40 20.54 -2.24
N VAL A 32 -17.29 20.37 -1.53
CA VAL A 32 -17.11 19.29 -0.55
C VAL A 32 -17.73 19.73 0.77
N GLU A 33 -18.84 19.10 1.13
CA GLU A 33 -19.58 19.40 2.37
C GLU A 33 -19.02 18.63 3.58
N ASP A 34 -18.54 17.40 3.36
CA ASP A 34 -18.06 16.51 4.43
C ASP A 34 -16.60 16.08 4.20
N TRP A 35 -15.68 16.88 4.73
CA TRP A 35 -14.24 16.61 4.68
C TRP A 35 -13.80 15.42 5.55
N ASP A 36 -14.60 15.05 6.55
CA ASP A 36 -14.36 13.89 7.40
C ASP A 36 -14.62 12.59 6.62
N SER A 37 -15.76 12.51 5.93
CA SER A 37 -16.06 11.44 4.98
C SER A 37 -15.06 11.41 3.83
N PHE A 38 -14.70 12.55 3.24
CA PHE A 38 -13.67 12.62 2.20
C PHE A 38 -12.34 12.01 2.68
N THR A 39 -11.90 12.36 3.90
CA THR A 39 -10.65 11.84 4.49
C THR A 39 -10.71 10.33 4.70
N ARG A 40 -11.80 9.81 5.28
CA ARG A 40 -12.02 8.36 5.43
C ARG A 40 -11.98 7.64 4.08
N GLN A 41 -12.72 8.17 3.11
CA GLN A 41 -12.81 7.58 1.78
C GLN A 41 -11.46 7.53 1.06
N ALA A 42 -10.62 8.55 1.23
CA ALA A 42 -9.26 8.55 0.72
C ALA A 42 -8.36 7.52 1.43
N SER A 43 -8.53 7.37 2.75
CA SER A 43 -7.80 6.39 3.56
C SER A 43 -8.13 4.97 3.15
N ASP A 44 -9.41 4.63 3.08
CA ASP A 44 -9.92 3.29 2.76
C ASP A 44 -9.51 2.82 1.35
N ARG A 45 -9.31 3.78 0.44
CA ARG A 45 -8.87 3.55 -0.94
C ARG A 45 -7.35 3.63 -1.13
N PHE A 46 -6.58 3.78 -0.05
CA PHE A 46 -5.12 3.85 -0.09
C PHE A 46 -4.52 5.02 -0.88
N VAL A 47 -5.28 6.11 -1.06
CA VAL A 47 -4.86 7.31 -1.79
C VAL A 47 -4.70 8.53 -0.89
N LEU A 48 -4.96 8.41 0.41
CA LEU A 48 -4.86 9.55 1.33
C LEU A 48 -3.48 10.24 1.32
N PRO A 49 -2.32 9.55 1.31
CA PRO A 49 -1.03 10.23 1.31
C PRO A 49 -0.81 11.13 0.09
N ILE A 50 -1.22 10.68 -1.10
CA ILE A 50 -1.08 11.46 -2.33
C ILE A 50 -2.08 12.61 -2.37
N VAL A 51 -3.32 12.37 -1.94
CA VAL A 51 -4.36 13.41 -1.82
C VAL A 51 -3.93 14.50 -0.84
N HIS A 52 -3.48 14.11 0.35
CA HIS A 52 -2.92 15.02 1.35
C HIS A 52 -1.71 15.78 0.81
N SER A 53 -0.81 15.12 0.07
CA SER A 53 0.35 15.79 -0.53
C SER A 53 -0.06 16.90 -1.51
N HIS A 54 -1.08 16.67 -2.34
CA HIS A 54 -1.58 17.69 -3.26
C HIS A 54 -2.26 18.85 -2.52
N LEU A 55 -3.19 18.52 -1.62
CA LEU A 55 -3.93 19.52 -0.84
C LEU A 55 -3.00 20.37 0.02
N SER A 56 -2.07 19.75 0.76
CA SER A 56 -1.15 20.47 1.65
C SER A 56 -0.15 21.37 0.92
N ARG A 57 0.21 21.06 -0.33
CA ARG A 57 1.16 21.83 -1.13
C ARG A 57 0.52 23.01 -1.85
N ARG A 58 -0.72 22.87 -2.32
CA ARG A 58 -1.35 23.86 -3.22
C ARG A 58 -2.64 24.47 -2.70
N TRP A 59 -3.39 23.76 -1.87
CA TRP A 59 -4.74 24.15 -1.44
C TRP A 59 -4.92 24.22 0.07
N ARG A 60 -3.84 24.22 0.84
CA ARG A 60 -3.87 24.19 2.32
C ARG A 60 -4.88 25.18 2.89
N ASP A 61 -4.81 26.43 2.44
CA ASP A 61 -5.61 27.53 2.97
C ASP A 61 -7.07 27.52 2.48
N ARG A 62 -7.41 26.61 1.55
CA ARG A 62 -8.77 26.40 1.04
C ARG A 62 -9.47 25.21 1.68
N ILE A 63 -8.77 24.42 2.50
CA ILE A 63 -9.37 23.30 3.22
C ILE A 63 -9.74 23.77 4.62
N PRO A 64 -10.97 23.53 5.09
CA PRO A 64 -11.36 23.90 6.44
C PRO A 64 -10.48 23.23 7.50
N GLU A 65 -10.16 23.96 8.57
CA GLU A 65 -9.62 23.35 9.77
C GLU A 65 -10.65 22.36 10.37
N PRO A 66 -10.23 21.21 10.93
CA PRO A 66 -8.86 20.76 11.16
C PRO A 66 -8.32 19.81 10.07
N TYR A 67 -8.94 19.75 8.90
CA TYR A 67 -8.85 18.55 8.05
C TYR A 67 -7.48 18.31 7.40
N ILE A 68 -6.71 19.35 7.06
CA ILE A 68 -5.33 19.16 6.58
C ILE A 68 -4.49 18.43 7.63
N ASP A 69 -4.59 18.83 8.89
CA ASP A 69 -3.83 18.20 9.97
C ASP A 69 -4.35 16.80 10.29
N VAL A 70 -5.66 16.56 10.24
CA VAL A 70 -6.22 15.21 10.36
C VAL A 70 -5.65 14.29 9.29
N MET A 71 -5.66 14.72 8.02
CA MET A 71 -5.09 13.97 6.90
C MET A 71 -3.59 13.71 7.09
N LYS A 72 -2.84 14.69 7.61
CA LYS A 72 -1.41 14.55 7.95
C LYS A 72 -1.20 13.44 8.97
N HIS A 73 -1.95 13.44 10.08
CA HIS A 73 -1.82 12.41 11.12
C HIS A 73 -2.10 11.01 10.58
N TYR A 74 -3.14 10.86 9.75
CA TYR A 74 -3.46 9.58 9.13
C TYR A 74 -2.36 9.13 8.16
N THR A 75 -1.83 10.07 7.36
CA THR A 75 -0.71 9.81 6.45
C THR A 75 0.54 9.36 7.20
N LEU A 76 0.87 9.97 8.34
CA LEU A 76 2.03 9.59 9.15
C LEU A 76 1.89 8.18 9.73
N ARG A 77 0.69 7.79 10.21
CA ARG A 77 0.44 6.41 10.67
C ARG A 77 0.59 5.40 9.54
N ALA A 78 0.05 5.71 8.37
CA ALA A 78 0.16 4.84 7.20
C ALA A 78 1.61 4.73 6.71
N LEU A 79 2.39 5.82 6.78
CA LEU A 79 3.83 5.81 6.50
C LEU A 79 4.60 4.91 7.46
N GLN A 80 4.30 4.97 8.76
CA GLN A 80 4.93 4.09 9.74
C GLN A 80 4.70 2.60 9.39
N HIS A 81 3.49 2.24 8.99
CA HIS A 81 3.20 0.89 8.51
C HIS A 81 4.00 0.53 7.24
N ASN A 82 4.04 1.42 6.25
CA ASN A 82 4.83 1.23 5.04
C ASN A 82 6.33 1.01 5.32
N LEU A 83 6.89 1.68 6.33
CA LEU A 83 8.28 1.49 6.74
C LEU A 83 8.51 0.08 7.31
N ASN A 84 7.59 -0.42 8.14
CA ASN A 84 7.63 -1.79 8.65
C ASN A 84 7.56 -2.81 7.52
N ILE A 85 6.62 -2.63 6.58
CA ILE A 85 6.49 -3.49 5.38
C ILE A 85 7.76 -3.44 4.54
N SER A 86 8.36 -2.26 4.35
CA SER A 86 9.59 -2.10 3.58
C SER A 86 10.80 -2.75 4.26
N ALA A 87 10.88 -2.69 5.59
CA ALA A 87 11.93 -3.35 6.37
C ALA A 87 11.81 -4.88 6.25
N GLU A 88 10.60 -5.40 6.44
CA GLU A 88 10.31 -6.83 6.32
C GLU A 88 10.54 -7.34 4.90
N PHE A 89 10.14 -6.57 3.90
CA PHE A 89 10.41 -6.87 2.49
C PHE A 89 11.91 -7.04 2.21
N LYS A 90 12.72 -6.09 2.71
CA LYS A 90 14.19 -6.15 2.58
C LYS A 90 14.76 -7.36 3.32
N HIS A 91 14.25 -7.66 4.51
CA HIS A 91 14.66 -8.84 5.28
C HIS A 91 14.39 -10.14 4.51
N ILE A 92 13.16 -10.35 4.04
CA ILE A 92 12.80 -11.57 3.28
C ILE A 92 13.68 -11.72 2.02
N VAL A 93 13.88 -10.64 1.26
CA VAL A 93 14.69 -10.72 0.03
C VAL A 93 16.15 -11.01 0.34
N ARG A 94 16.76 -10.26 1.26
CA ARG A 94 18.21 -10.32 1.56
C ARG A 94 18.58 -11.55 2.37
N ASP A 95 17.80 -11.89 3.38
CA ASP A 95 18.17 -12.84 4.42
C ASP A 95 17.50 -14.22 4.23
N VAL A 96 16.47 -14.31 3.37
CA VAL A 96 15.74 -15.57 3.14
C VAL A 96 15.84 -16.02 1.68
N LEU A 97 15.32 -15.26 0.74
CA LEU A 97 15.22 -15.69 -0.66
C LEU A 97 16.59 -15.80 -1.32
N SER A 98 17.46 -14.80 -1.12
CA SER A 98 18.79 -14.77 -1.71
C SER A 98 19.70 -15.89 -1.16
N PRO A 99 19.81 -16.12 0.16
CA PRO A 99 20.65 -17.19 0.69
C PRO A 99 20.13 -18.59 0.34
N LEU A 100 18.80 -18.77 0.28
CA LEU A 100 18.21 -20.04 -0.15
C LEU A 100 18.28 -20.26 -1.68
N LYS A 101 18.77 -19.27 -2.43
CA LYS A 101 18.86 -19.26 -3.90
C LYS A 101 17.52 -19.54 -4.58
N ILE A 102 16.44 -19.02 -4.01
CA ILE A 102 15.09 -19.19 -4.54
C ILE A 102 14.87 -18.14 -5.64
N PRO A 103 14.62 -18.54 -6.90
CA PRO A 103 14.17 -17.62 -7.94
C PRO A 103 12.84 -16.98 -7.51
N HIS A 104 12.80 -15.66 -7.53
CA HIS A 104 11.66 -14.90 -7.04
C HIS A 104 11.39 -13.65 -7.87
N LEU A 105 10.13 -13.21 -7.85
CA LEU A 105 9.70 -11.92 -8.40
C LEU A 105 8.86 -11.18 -7.37
N CYS A 106 9.34 -10.02 -6.95
CA CYS A 106 8.60 -9.12 -6.07
C CYS A 106 7.84 -8.11 -6.92
N PHE A 107 6.52 -8.28 -7.02
CA PHE A 107 5.66 -7.47 -7.87
C PHE A 107 4.66 -6.74 -7.00
N LYS A 108 4.35 -5.46 -7.30
CA LYS A 108 3.47 -4.57 -6.50
C LYS A 108 4.12 -4.07 -5.21
N GLY A 109 3.29 -3.48 -4.33
CA GLY A 109 3.71 -2.97 -3.04
C GLY A 109 4.91 -2.01 -3.13
N PRO A 110 5.95 -2.21 -2.30
CA PRO A 110 7.12 -1.35 -2.26
C PRO A 110 7.85 -1.24 -3.61
N SER A 111 7.94 -2.30 -4.43
CA SER A 111 8.69 -2.22 -5.69
C SER A 111 8.11 -1.18 -6.65
N LEU A 112 6.78 -1.12 -6.75
CA LEU A 112 6.10 -0.09 -7.54
C LEU A 112 6.13 1.30 -6.90
N ALA A 113 6.15 1.36 -5.56
CA ALA A 113 6.31 2.61 -4.83
C ALA A 113 7.62 3.29 -5.23
N TYR A 114 8.74 2.56 -5.18
CA TYR A 114 10.06 3.09 -5.53
C TYR A 114 10.22 3.37 -7.03
N GLN A 115 9.52 2.62 -7.90
CA GLN A 115 9.67 2.78 -9.34
C GLN A 115 8.86 3.94 -9.92
N TYR A 116 7.63 4.16 -9.43
CA TYR A 116 6.68 5.06 -10.09
C TYR A 116 6.28 6.28 -9.28
N TYR A 117 6.45 6.27 -7.95
CA TYR A 117 6.06 7.41 -7.12
C TYR A 117 7.28 8.30 -6.88
N PRO A 118 7.18 9.63 -7.13
CA PRO A 118 8.25 10.56 -6.79
C PRO A 118 8.64 10.47 -5.31
N GLU A 119 7.64 10.26 -4.44
CA GLU A 119 7.82 9.96 -3.03
C GLU A 119 7.25 8.56 -2.74
N PRO A 120 8.07 7.52 -2.52
CA PRO A 120 7.59 6.15 -2.30
C PRO A 120 6.58 6.04 -1.15
N ALA A 121 6.69 6.92 -0.15
CA ALA A 121 5.77 7.06 0.97
C ALA A 121 4.31 7.30 0.55
N GLN A 122 4.06 7.82 -0.65
CA GLN A 122 2.72 8.13 -1.13
C GLN A 122 1.93 6.88 -1.56
N ARG A 123 2.60 5.77 -1.85
CA ARG A 123 1.96 4.50 -2.19
C ARG A 123 1.81 3.64 -0.95
N LEU A 124 0.60 3.52 -0.41
CA LEU A 124 0.35 2.63 0.72
C LEU A 124 0.46 1.17 0.30
N CYS A 125 1.14 0.39 1.13
CA CYS A 125 1.39 -1.03 0.95
C CYS A 125 0.83 -1.75 2.17
N ARG A 126 -0.14 -2.66 1.97
CA ARG A 126 -0.75 -3.44 3.05
C ARG A 126 0.07 -4.70 3.36
N ASP A 127 0.66 -5.27 2.33
CA ASP A 127 1.37 -6.54 2.34
C ASP A 127 2.51 -6.53 1.31
N VAL A 128 3.21 -7.65 1.24
CA VAL A 128 4.28 -7.91 0.28
C VAL A 128 3.89 -9.13 -0.54
N ASP A 129 3.82 -8.95 -1.85
CA ASP A 129 3.60 -10.04 -2.80
C ASP A 129 4.95 -10.54 -3.36
N ILE A 130 5.20 -11.84 -3.22
CA ILE A 130 6.42 -12.50 -3.71
C ILE A 130 6.01 -13.75 -4.48
N LEU A 131 6.31 -13.79 -5.77
CA LEU A 131 6.20 -15.01 -6.56
C LEU A 131 7.48 -15.81 -6.40
N VAL A 132 7.31 -17.11 -6.19
CA VAL A 132 8.39 -18.11 -6.19
C VAL A 132 7.97 -19.28 -7.06
N THR A 133 8.93 -20.13 -7.45
CA THR A 133 8.58 -21.34 -8.18
C THR A 133 7.81 -22.31 -7.26
N ARG A 134 6.89 -23.09 -7.84
CA ARG A 134 6.14 -24.11 -7.08
C ARG A 134 7.05 -25.10 -6.36
N LYS A 135 8.20 -25.42 -6.97
CA LYS A 135 9.22 -26.32 -6.41
C LYS A 135 9.91 -25.75 -5.17
N ASP A 136 10.10 -24.43 -5.12
CA ASP A 136 10.79 -23.77 -4.01
C ASP A 136 9.84 -23.34 -2.87
N LEU A 137 8.54 -23.32 -3.13
CA LEU A 137 7.53 -22.92 -2.16
C LEU A 137 7.56 -23.76 -0.86
N PRO A 138 7.69 -25.10 -0.87
CA PRO A 138 7.82 -25.89 0.37
C PRO A 138 8.98 -25.45 1.25
N LYS A 139 10.14 -25.20 0.63
CA LYS A 139 11.36 -24.75 1.31
C LYS A 139 11.17 -23.38 1.97
N LEU A 140 10.52 -22.45 1.28
CA LEU A 140 10.21 -21.13 1.80
C LEU A 140 9.20 -21.21 2.97
N LEU A 141 8.13 -21.98 2.82
CA LEU A 141 7.10 -22.14 3.86
C LEU A 141 7.67 -22.79 5.12
N GLN A 142 8.50 -23.83 5.00
CA GLN A 142 9.19 -24.43 6.14
C GLN A 142 10.08 -23.42 6.86
N TYR A 143 10.85 -22.62 6.12
CA TYR A 143 11.67 -21.57 6.72
C TYR A 143 10.80 -20.57 7.46
N ALA A 144 9.74 -20.05 6.83
CA ALA A 144 8.87 -19.05 7.41
C ALA A 144 8.23 -19.54 8.71
N LEU A 145 7.64 -20.73 8.71
CA LEU A 145 6.96 -21.29 9.89
C LEU A 145 7.95 -21.56 11.03
N LYS A 146 9.17 -22.02 10.73
CA LYS A 146 10.23 -22.23 11.75
C LYS A 146 10.77 -20.92 12.34
N ASN A 147 10.64 -19.81 11.63
CA ASN A 147 11.10 -18.48 12.05
C ASN A 147 9.96 -17.58 12.56
N GLY A 148 8.83 -18.17 12.96
CA GLY A 148 7.76 -17.45 13.66
C GLY A 148 6.73 -16.77 12.76
N TYR A 149 6.82 -16.90 11.44
CA TYR A 149 5.70 -16.50 10.57
C TYR A 149 4.52 -17.43 10.82
N ARG A 150 3.32 -16.87 10.76
CA ARG A 150 2.07 -17.61 10.94
C ARG A 150 1.30 -17.65 9.64
N ALA A 151 0.85 -18.84 9.25
CA ALA A 151 0.01 -18.99 8.08
C ALA A 151 -1.33 -18.27 8.28
N HIS A 152 -1.70 -17.44 7.30
CA HIS A 152 -3.01 -16.80 7.27
C HIS A 152 -4.07 -17.74 6.69
N ASP A 153 -3.74 -18.43 5.59
CA ASP A 153 -4.62 -19.38 4.92
C ASP A 153 -3.81 -20.46 4.17
N PRO A 154 -3.95 -21.75 4.51
CA PRO A 154 -4.73 -22.28 5.63
C PRO A 154 -4.02 -22.06 6.98
N LYS A 155 -4.78 -21.70 8.03
CA LYS A 155 -4.23 -21.52 9.39
C LYS A 155 -3.61 -22.77 9.99
N ALA A 156 -4.01 -23.95 9.48
CA ALA A 156 -3.51 -25.24 9.92
C ALA A 156 -2.18 -25.65 9.25
N LEU A 157 -1.61 -24.81 8.38
CA LEU A 157 -0.32 -25.08 7.75
C LEU A 157 0.77 -25.25 8.83
N THR A 158 1.50 -26.36 8.76
CA THR A 158 2.62 -26.65 9.66
C THR A 158 3.94 -26.75 8.89
N ALA A 159 5.06 -26.75 9.61
CA ALA A 159 6.38 -26.88 9.00
C ALA A 159 6.75 -28.33 8.62
N SER A 160 5.81 -29.29 8.72
CA SER A 160 6.06 -30.66 8.26
C SER A 160 6.15 -30.70 6.74
N GLU A 161 6.96 -31.63 6.22
CA GLU A 161 7.17 -31.83 4.79
C GLU A 161 5.85 -32.07 4.06
N GLU A 162 5.04 -33.02 4.54
CA GLU A 162 3.71 -33.31 3.99
C GLU A 162 2.81 -32.06 3.93
N SER A 163 2.82 -31.22 4.97
CA SER A 163 1.95 -30.05 5.05
C SER A 163 2.36 -28.98 4.04
N VAL A 164 3.65 -28.69 3.91
CA VAL A 164 4.13 -27.67 2.97
C VAL A 164 4.10 -28.14 1.52
N GLU A 165 4.31 -29.43 1.26
CA GLU A 165 4.20 -30.01 -0.08
C GLU A 165 2.75 -30.05 -0.54
N PHE A 166 1.83 -30.45 0.34
CA PHE A 166 0.40 -30.39 0.06
C PHE A 166 -0.02 -28.98 -0.33
N ALA A 167 0.38 -27.98 0.47
CA ALA A 167 0.09 -26.57 0.18
C ALA A 167 0.68 -26.12 -1.16
N ALA A 168 1.94 -26.48 -1.45
CA ALA A 168 2.58 -26.10 -2.70
C ALA A 168 1.91 -26.72 -3.95
N ASN A 169 1.30 -27.90 -3.83
CA ASN A 169 0.63 -28.57 -4.94
C ASN A 169 -0.84 -28.16 -5.11
N HIS A 170 -1.49 -27.67 -4.05
CA HIS A 170 -2.93 -27.41 -4.04
C HIS A 170 -3.30 -25.93 -3.85
N GLN A 171 -2.33 -25.03 -3.63
CA GLN A 171 -2.57 -23.59 -3.79
C GLN A 171 -2.89 -23.29 -5.26
N LYS A 172 -4.04 -22.63 -5.45
CA LYS A 172 -4.55 -22.16 -6.74
C LYS A 172 -3.69 -21.03 -7.27
#